data_AF-A0A843AKD4-F1
#
_entry.id   AF-A0A843AKD4-F1
#
_cell.length_a   1.000
_cell.length_b   1.000
_cell.length_c   1.000
_cell.angle_alpha   90.00
_cell.angle_beta   90.00
_cell.angle_gamma   90.00
#
_symmetry.space_group_name_H-M   'P 1'
#
loop_
_entity.id
_entity.type
_entity.pdbx_description
1 polymer ?
#
loop_
_entity_poly.entity_id
_entity_poly.type
_entity_poly.pdbx_seq_one_letter_code
_entity_poly.pdbx_strand_id
1 'polypeptide(L)' 'MFVSKTVSIKVDDLLKIKRLVENGLFMNVSDFVQVAIKNQIIKLDEG' A
#
# COMPACT_ATOMS: atom_id res chain seq x y z
N MET A 1 -18.74 -2.96 5.33
CA MET A 1 -18.07 -4.24 5.63
C MET A 1 -16.58 -4.02 5.46
N PHE A 2 -15.76 -4.24 6.49
CA PHE A 2 -14.31 -4.13 6.35
C PHE A 2 -13.76 -5.49 5.93
N VAL A 3 -13.11 -5.55 4.76
CA VAL A 3 -12.46 -6.76 4.26
C VAL A 3 -10.97 -6.61 4.54
N SER A 4 -10.44 -7.43 5.44
CA SER A 4 -9.00 -7.57 5.64
C SER A 4 -8.50 -8.80 4.90
N LYS A 5 -7.40 -8.66 4.16
CA LYS A 5 -6.74 -9.76 3.46
C LYS A 5 -5.23 -9.66 3.64
N THR A 6 -4.60 -10.82 3.78
CA THR A 6 -3.15 -10.95 3.75
C THR A 6 -2.66 -10.93 2.30
N VAL A 7 -1.57 -10.22 2.04
CA VAL A 7 -0.91 -10.16 0.74
C VAL A 7 0.57 -10.52 0.90
N SER A 8 1.15 -11.11 -0.13
CA SER A 8 2.60 -11.37 -0.18
C SER A 8 3.27 -10.30 -1.03
N ILE A 9 4.29 -9.66 -0.46
CA ILE A 9 5.07 -8.60 -1.10
C ILE A 9 6.54 -9.02 -1.05
N LYS A 10 7.30 -8.72 -2.11
CA LYS A 10 8.75 -8.97 -2.13
C LYS A 10 9.43 -8.19 -1.01
N VAL A 11 10.44 -8.80 -0.38
CA VAL A 11 11.18 -8.20 0.74
C VAL A 11 11.81 -6.87 0.35
N ASP A 12 12.41 -6.77 -0.84
CA ASP A 12 13.02 -5.51 -1.31
C ASP A 12 12.02 -4.36 -1.41
N ASP A 13 10.79 -4.65 -1.81
CA ASP A 13 9.74 -3.64 -1.89
C ASP A 13 9.20 -3.30 -0.50
N LEU A 14 9.10 -4.28 0.42
CA LEU A 14 8.80 -4.01 1.82
C LEU A 14 9.83 -3.08 2.47
N LEU A 15 11.11 -3.23 2.16
CA LEU A 15 12.16 -2.35 2.66
C LEU A 15 12.01 -0.91 2.14
N LYS A 16 11.62 -0.73 0.87
CA LYS A 16 11.31 0.60 0.33
C LYS A 16 10.10 1.21 1.04
N ILE A 17 9.03 0.44 1.25
CA ILE A 17 7.83 0.90 1.95
C ILE A 17 8.17 1.30 3.39
N LYS A 18 8.97 0.49 4.09
CA LYS A 18 9.43 0.79 5.45
C LYS A 18 10.12 2.16 5.54
N ARG A 19 10.99 2.49 4.58
CA ARG A 19 11.64 3.82 4.53
C ARG A 19 10.65 4.96 4.35
N LEU A 20 9.59 4.76 3.54
CA LEU A 20 8.56 5.79 3.37
C LEU A 20 7.75 6.01 4.67
N VAL A 21 7.47 4.94 5.41
CA VAL A 21 6.82 5.01 6.72
C VAL A 21 7.75 5.69 7.74
N GLU A 22 9.03 5.33 7.79
CA GLU A 22 10.02 5.95 8.67
C GLU A 22 10.22 7.44 8.39
N ASN A 23 10.08 7.86 7.14
CA ASN A 23 10.11 9.27 6.74
C ASN A 23 8.80 10.02 7.03
N GLY A 24 7.79 9.36 7.61
CA GLY A 24 6.51 9.97 7.99
C GLY A 24 5.55 10.22 6.82
N LEU A 25 5.82 9.69 5.62
CA LEU A 25 4.93 9.84 4.46
C LEU A 25 3.65 9.00 4.59
N PHE A 26 3.73 7.90 5.34
CA PHE A 26 2.62 6.98 5.59
C PHE A 26 2.64 6.56 7.05
N MET A 27 1.46 6.33 7.64
CA MET A 27 1.35 5.98 9.06
C MET A 27 1.90 4.58 9.34
N ASN A 28 1.69 3.64 8.42
CA ASN A 28 2.17 2.27 8.51
C ASN A 28 2.16 1.61 7.11
N VAL A 29 2.64 0.37 7.04
CA VAL A 29 2.67 -0.40 5.78
C VAL A 29 1.27 -0.64 5.21
N SER A 30 0.26 -0.88 6.06
CA SER A 30 -1.11 -1.13 5.61
C SER A 30 -1.73 0.11 4.97
N ASP A 31 -1.50 1.30 5.53
CA ASP A 31 -1.92 2.58 4.98
C ASP A 31 -1.35 2.80 3.57
N PHE A 32 -0.05 2.58 3.39
CA PHE A 32 0.60 2.62 2.07
C PHE A 32 -0.09 1.66 1.08
N VAL A 33 -0.29 0.40 1.47
CA VAL A 33 -0.88 -0.62 0.59
C VAL A 33 -2.31 -0.26 0.20
N GLN A 34 -3.11 0.26 1.14
CA GLN A 34 -4.48 0.68 0.87
C GLN A 34 -4.53 1.85 -0.12
N VAL A 35 -3.66 2.86 0.03
CA VAL A 35 -3.55 3.98 -0.91
C VAL A 35 -3.14 3.49 -2.30
N ALA A 36 -2.14 2.62 -2.37
CA ALA A 36 -1.67 2.06 -3.64
C ALA A 36 -2.77 1.27 -4.37
N ILE A 37 -3.50 0.41 -3.66
CA ILE A 37 -4.63 -0.36 -4.22
C ILE A 37 -5.73 0.60 -4.68
N LYS A 38 -6.11 1.58 -3.85
CA LYS A 38 -7.15 2.56 -4.19
C LYS A 38 -6.83 3.31 -5.49
N ASN A 39 -5.59 3.78 -5.63
CA ASN A 39 -5.15 4.48 -6.83
C ASN A 39 -5.18 3.57 -8.07
N GLN A 40 -4.85 2.29 -7.91
CA GLN A 40 -4.91 1.33 -9.02
C GLN A 40 -6.36 1.03 -9.43
N ILE A 41 -7.29 0.94 -8.48
CA ILE A 41 -8.72 0.75 -8.77
C ILE A 41 -9.26 1.94 -9.57
N ILE A 42 -8.96 3.18 -9.14
CA ILE A 42 -9.41 4.40 -9.85
C ILE A 42 -8.92 4.39 -11.30
N LYS A 43 -7.64 4.08 -11.53
CA LYS A 43 -7.07 3.98 -12.89
C LYS A 43 -7.74 2.93 -13.77
N LEU A 44 -8.28 1.86 -13.19
CA LEU A 44 -8.98 0.79 -13.92
C LEU A 44 -10.45 1.15 -14.20
N ASP A 45 -11.05 2.00 -13.38
CA ASP A 45 -12.43 2.48 -13.54
C ASP A 45 -12.53 3.64 -14.55
N GLU A 46 -11.49 4.47 -14.63
CA GLU A 46 -11.36 5.57 -15.60
C GLU A 46 -10.84 5.12 -16.99
N GLY A 47 -10.49 3.84 -17.16
CA GLY A 47 -9.84 3.28 -18.35
C GLY A 47 -10.73 2.48 -19.27
#